data_AF-A0A833WT36-F1
#
_entry.id   AF-A0A833WT36-F1
#
_cell.length_a   1.000
_cell.length_b   1.000
_cell.length_c   1.000
_cell.angle_alpha   90.00
_cell.angle_beta   90.00
_cell.angle_gamma   90.00
#
_symmetry.space_group_name_H-M   'P 1'
#
loop_
_entity.id
_entity.type
_entity.pdbx_description
1 polymer ?
#
loop_
_entity_poly.entity_id
_entity_poly.type
_entity_poly.pdbx_seq_one_letter_code
_entity_poly.pdbx_strand_id
1 'polypeptide(L)'
;MTLVTVLVMNSVLKVTGAGVSLIEQVKVAGRGDRNDGRILRAAKTNNEIDNVEGSPGEDERANSISSFLSKARKKISLFVKTTVWLERYKSVDYVQEKLGMKGLTGAELLSHENYKRLQNYAKNLRENIIWRDVRQDKSTYTVWNDTMQFELNSRRSGEQEHLKKYEEYAVAFDDYQINLYSSDRPAIFFDKNATPLEKMARIQIWVTTKRPKAYVKEFLNLEHANQQKLSSDRFYQFYLKELEKMNKV
;
A
#
# COMPACT_ATOMS: atom_id res chain seq x y z
N MET A 1 3.85 35.92 -2.62
CA MET A 1 2.92 35.00 -3.31
C MET A 1 3.68 33.73 -3.66
N THR A 2 3.38 32.64 -2.96
CA THR A 2 4.04 31.34 -3.11
C THR A 2 3.45 30.59 -4.31
N LEU A 3 4.33 30.05 -5.15
CA LEU A 3 4.02 29.26 -6.35
C LEU A 3 3.11 28.07 -5.99
N VAL A 4 1.85 28.12 -6.39
CA VAL A 4 0.95 26.97 -6.42
C VAL A 4 1.11 26.32 -7.79
N THR A 5 2.01 25.35 -7.89
CA THR A 5 2.05 24.43 -9.04
C THR A 5 0.76 23.62 -9.02
N VAL A 6 -0.16 23.98 -9.91
CA VAL A 6 -1.36 23.19 -10.20
C VAL A 6 -0.88 21.88 -10.81
N LEU A 7 -0.82 20.84 -9.99
CA LEU A 7 -0.55 19.47 -10.44
C LEU A 7 -1.82 18.99 -11.15
N VAL A 8 -1.93 19.35 -12.42
CA VAL A 8 -2.94 18.77 -13.30
C VAL A 8 -2.51 17.32 -13.49
N MET A 9 -3.14 16.39 -12.78
CA MET A 9 -3.15 14.97 -13.16
C MET A 9 -3.92 14.85 -14.49
N ASN A 10 -3.34 15.37 -15.57
CA ASN A 10 -3.84 15.14 -16.92
C ASN A 10 -3.72 13.64 -17.14
N SER A 11 -4.89 13.01 -17.18
CA SER A 11 -5.07 11.60 -17.49
C SER A 11 -4.59 11.35 -18.91
N VAL A 12 -3.29 11.10 -19.06
CA VAL A 12 -2.70 10.30 -20.12
C VAL A 12 -1.58 9.51 -19.44
N LEU A 13 -1.95 8.41 -18.78
CA LEU A 13 -1.07 7.26 -18.59
C LEU A 13 -0.78 6.66 -19.98
N LYS A 14 -0.11 7.42 -20.85
CA LYS A 14 0.66 6.83 -21.92
C LYS A 14 1.83 6.20 -21.21
N VAL A 15 1.78 4.87 -21.12
CA VAL A 15 2.93 4.02 -20.85
C VAL A 15 4.01 4.40 -21.87
N THR A 16 4.86 5.35 -21.52
CA THR A 16 6.09 5.66 -22.26
C THR A 16 7.25 5.24 -21.38
N GLY A 17 7.63 3.97 -21.55
CA GLY A 17 8.99 3.46 -21.51
C GLY A 17 10.01 4.14 -20.60
N ALA A 18 9.89 3.88 -19.29
CA ALA A 18 10.99 3.64 -18.35
C ALA A 18 10.37 3.33 -16.98
N GLY A 19 9.57 2.26 -16.92
CA GLY A 19 8.91 1.87 -15.68
C GLY A 19 9.93 1.39 -14.66
N VAL A 20 10.11 2.15 -13.58
CA VAL A 20 10.76 1.68 -12.36
C VAL A 20 10.11 0.36 -11.97
N SER A 21 10.90 -0.72 -11.91
CA SER A 21 10.41 -2.08 -11.65
C SER A 21 9.64 -2.11 -10.33
N LEU A 22 8.50 -2.82 -10.26
CA LEU A 22 7.73 -2.98 -9.01
C LEU A 22 8.59 -3.43 -7.82
N ILE A 23 9.65 -4.19 -8.10
CA ILE A 23 10.66 -4.61 -7.12
C ILE A 23 11.34 -3.39 -6.50
N GLU A 24 11.80 -2.46 -7.32
CA GLU A 24 12.50 -1.23 -6.93
C GLU A 24 11.58 -0.31 -6.11
N GLN A 25 10.28 -0.27 -6.44
CA GLN A 25 9.27 0.50 -5.71
C GLN A 25 9.01 0.01 -4.28
N VAL A 26 9.17 -1.31 -4.05
CA VAL A 26 8.85 -1.96 -2.76
C VAL A 26 10.11 -2.17 -1.90
N LYS A 27 11.32 -2.01 -2.44
CA LYS A 27 12.60 -2.10 -1.68
C LYS A 27 12.58 -1.24 -0.40
N VAL A 28 11.95 -0.07 -0.44
CA VAL A 28 11.92 0.90 0.69
C VAL A 28 10.84 0.58 1.74
N ALA A 29 9.80 -0.18 1.39
CA ALA A 29 8.58 -0.29 2.21
C ALA A 29 8.57 -1.46 3.21
N GLY A 30 9.56 -2.36 3.15
CA GLY A 30 9.67 -3.48 4.09
C GLY A 30 10.05 -3.01 5.49
N ARG A 31 9.62 -3.74 6.53
CA ARG A 31 10.21 -3.56 7.86
C ARG A 31 11.69 -3.94 7.76
N GLY A 32 12.59 -2.96 7.77
CA GLY A 32 13.96 -3.20 8.21
C GLY A 32 13.88 -3.75 9.65
N ASP A 33 14.83 -4.59 10.05
CA ASP A 33 14.93 -5.17 11.41
C ASP A 33 15.23 -4.09 12.49
N ARG A 34 14.46 -2.98 12.50
CA ARG A 34 14.45 -1.97 13.54
C ARG A 34 13.28 -2.27 14.48
N ASN A 35 13.69 -2.53 15.71
CA ASN A 35 12.89 -2.98 16.84
C ASN A 35 12.01 -1.85 17.38
N ASP A 36 11.00 -1.42 16.63
CA ASP A 36 10.04 -0.43 17.14
C ASP A 36 8.89 -1.17 17.85
N GLY A 37 8.98 -1.11 19.18
CA GLY A 37 8.14 -1.83 20.12
C GLY A 37 6.66 -1.58 19.93
N ARG A 38 5.93 -2.68 19.68
CA ARG A 38 4.58 -2.85 20.18
C ARG A 38 4.52 -4.17 20.94
N ILE A 39 4.27 -4.06 22.24
CA ILE A 39 3.96 -5.17 23.14
C ILE A 39 2.58 -5.70 22.74
N LEU A 40 2.58 -6.72 21.88
CA LEU A 40 1.60 -7.80 21.99
C LEU A 40 2.36 -8.92 22.70
N ARG A 41 1.81 -9.46 23.79
CA ARG A 41 2.33 -10.68 24.42
C ARG A 41 2.14 -11.85 23.45
N ALA A 42 2.99 -11.92 22.43
CA ALA A 42 3.35 -13.14 21.77
C ALA A 42 4.67 -13.56 22.41
N ALA A 43 4.77 -14.82 22.82
CA ALA A 43 6.02 -15.41 23.27
C ALA A 43 7.14 -14.99 22.31
N LYS A 44 8.29 -14.64 22.88
CA LYS A 44 9.52 -14.28 22.17
C LYS A 44 9.97 -15.47 21.34
N THR A 45 9.33 -15.72 20.19
CA THR A 45 9.72 -16.79 19.28
C THR A 45 10.80 -16.24 18.40
N ASN A 46 11.99 -16.76 18.63
CA ASN A 46 13.26 -16.46 18.03
C ASN A 46 13.18 -16.30 16.50
N ASN A 47 14.12 -15.52 15.96
CA ASN A 47 14.49 -15.42 14.55
C ASN A 47 15.08 -16.75 13.99
N GLU A 48 14.63 -17.91 14.48
CA GLU A 48 15.26 -19.24 14.36
C GLU A 48 14.82 -20.07 13.15
N ILE A 49 14.12 -19.50 12.16
CA ILE A 49 13.85 -20.23 10.90
C ILE A 49 15.00 -20.05 9.90
N ASP A 50 15.84 -19.03 10.06
CA ASP A 50 16.87 -18.69 9.08
C ASP A 50 18.27 -19.25 9.40
N ASN A 51 18.58 -19.53 10.67
CA ASN A 51 19.87 -20.06 11.13
C ASN A 51 19.63 -21.05 12.28
N VAL A 52 20.03 -22.33 12.15
CA VAL A 52 19.94 -23.33 13.23
C VAL A 52 21.32 -23.95 13.46
N GLU A 53 21.98 -23.48 14.51
CA GLU A 53 22.99 -24.23 15.27
C GLU A 53 22.51 -24.17 16.74
N GLY A 54 22.34 -25.35 17.35
CA GLY A 54 21.31 -25.58 18.37
C GLY A 54 21.68 -25.28 19.84
N SER A 55 20.66 -25.35 20.70
CA SER A 55 20.74 -25.79 22.11
C SER A 55 19.31 -26.04 22.66
N PRO A 56 19.09 -26.99 23.59
CA PRO A 56 17.75 -27.49 23.94
C PRO A 56 17.20 -26.94 25.28
N GLY A 57 15.86 -26.96 25.41
CA GLY A 57 15.09 -26.78 26.65
C GLY A 57 14.10 -25.59 26.56
N GLU A 58 12.84 -25.63 26.97
CA GLU A 58 11.93 -26.63 27.57
C GLU A 58 10.50 -26.24 27.12
N ASP A 59 9.53 -27.14 27.31
CA ASP A 59 8.06 -26.93 27.41
C ASP A 59 7.20 -27.89 26.54
N GLU A 60 6.62 -28.86 27.24
CA GLU A 60 6.00 -30.12 26.78
C GLU A 60 4.72 -30.00 25.93
N ARG A 61 4.30 -28.80 25.49
CA ARG A 61 3.19 -28.64 24.53
C ARG A 61 3.66 -28.32 23.10
N ALA A 62 4.93 -27.98 22.92
CA ALA A 62 5.54 -27.77 21.61
C ALA A 62 5.90 -29.09 20.90
N ASN A 63 5.97 -30.21 21.63
CA ASN A 63 6.58 -31.47 21.16
C ASN A 63 5.78 -32.21 20.06
N SER A 64 4.46 -32.06 19.98
CA SER A 64 3.69 -32.74 18.93
C SER A 64 3.79 -32.03 17.57
N ILE A 65 3.87 -30.69 17.58
CA ILE A 65 4.02 -29.89 16.35
C ILE A 65 5.51 -29.83 15.95
N SER A 66 6.43 -29.73 16.92
CA SER A 66 7.87 -29.73 16.66
C SER A 66 8.36 -31.08 16.14
N SER A 67 7.84 -32.22 16.61
CA SER A 67 8.24 -33.54 16.10
C SER A 67 7.73 -33.78 14.68
N PHE A 68 6.51 -33.32 14.33
CA PHE A 68 5.99 -33.32 12.96
C PHE A 68 6.84 -32.44 12.02
N LEU A 69 7.21 -31.23 12.46
CA LEU A 69 8.06 -30.31 11.70
C LEU A 69 9.53 -30.79 11.61
N SER A 70 10.02 -31.53 12.61
CA SER A 70 11.39 -32.07 12.63
C SER A 70 11.58 -33.24 11.66
N LYS A 71 10.52 -34.02 11.38
CA LYS A 71 10.53 -35.08 10.36
C LYS A 71 10.30 -34.54 8.95
N ALA A 72 9.61 -33.41 8.81
CA ALA A 72 9.41 -32.69 7.53
C ALA A 72 10.58 -31.73 7.17
N ARG A 73 11.66 -31.74 7.96
CA ARG A 73 12.72 -30.71 7.97
C ARG A 73 13.63 -30.70 6.74
N LYS A 74 13.52 -31.68 5.84
CA LYS A 74 14.17 -31.64 4.52
C LYS A 74 13.12 -31.29 3.46
N LYS A 75 13.26 -30.11 2.84
CA LYS A 75 12.40 -29.49 1.81
C LYS A 75 11.10 -28.82 2.31
N ILE A 76 11.23 -27.83 3.21
CA ILE A 76 10.20 -26.78 3.27
C ILE A 76 10.16 -26.12 1.89
N SER A 77 9.02 -26.22 1.21
CA SER A 77 8.88 -25.69 -0.14
C SER A 77 9.14 -24.19 -0.14
N LEU A 78 9.73 -23.70 -1.22
CA LEU A 78 10.02 -22.28 -1.38
C LEU A 78 8.75 -21.42 -1.33
N PHE A 79 7.59 -22.00 -1.67
CA PHE A 79 6.27 -21.41 -1.49
C PHE A 79 5.99 -21.09 -0.02
N VAL A 80 6.16 -22.07 0.89
CA VAL A 80 5.94 -21.87 2.33
C VAL A 80 6.85 -20.79 2.88
N LYS A 81 8.13 -20.77 2.47
CA LYS A 81 9.07 -19.71 2.86
C LYS A 81 8.58 -18.33 2.41
N THR A 82 8.20 -18.18 1.15
CA THR A 82 7.71 -16.90 0.64
C THR A 82 6.42 -16.43 1.32
N THR A 83 5.53 -17.35 1.70
CA THR A 83 4.32 -17.01 2.48
C THR A 83 4.68 -16.50 3.87
N VAL A 84 5.56 -17.19 4.60
CA VAL A 84 6.00 -16.75 5.94
C VAL A 84 6.72 -15.40 5.88
N TRP A 85 7.58 -15.17 4.89
CA TRP A 85 8.24 -13.89 4.69
C TRP A 85 7.23 -12.76 4.42
N LEU A 86 6.20 -13.06 3.62
CA LEU A 86 5.15 -12.12 3.27
C LEU A 86 4.29 -11.75 4.50
N GLU A 87 3.90 -12.74 5.31
CA GLU A 87 3.17 -12.53 6.58
C GLU A 87 3.98 -11.67 7.56
N ARG A 88 5.31 -11.82 7.55
CA ARG A 88 6.24 -11.05 8.38
C ARG A 88 6.68 -9.74 7.75
N TYR A 89 6.15 -9.37 6.58
CA TYR A 89 6.48 -8.14 5.86
C TYR A 89 7.99 -7.95 5.60
N LYS A 90 8.72 -9.05 5.35
CA LYS A 90 10.15 -8.99 5.05
C LYS A 90 10.40 -8.22 3.75
N SER A 91 11.46 -7.43 3.70
CA SER A 91 11.75 -6.56 2.55
C SER A 91 12.02 -7.36 1.28
N VAL A 92 11.77 -6.71 0.13
CA VAL A 92 12.05 -7.31 -1.18
C VAL A 92 13.54 -7.61 -1.33
N ASP A 93 14.43 -6.78 -0.79
CA ASP A 93 15.88 -7.03 -0.78
C ASP A 93 16.25 -8.29 0.04
N TYR A 94 15.65 -8.46 1.21
CA TYR A 94 15.85 -9.66 2.01
C TYR A 94 15.42 -10.92 1.24
N VAL A 95 14.25 -10.88 0.59
CA VAL A 95 13.76 -12.02 -0.19
C VAL A 95 14.59 -12.23 -1.45
N GLN A 96 15.02 -11.17 -2.13
CA GLN A 96 15.93 -11.26 -3.27
C GLN A 96 17.23 -11.99 -2.89
N GLU A 97 17.82 -11.63 -1.75
CA GLU A 97 18.99 -12.30 -1.20
C GLU A 97 18.72 -13.77 -0.88
N LYS A 98 17.61 -14.09 -0.17
CA LYS A 98 17.26 -15.47 0.18
C LYS A 98 16.87 -16.35 -1.02
N LEU A 99 16.54 -15.73 -2.16
CA LEU A 99 16.31 -16.40 -3.43
C LEU A 99 17.59 -16.56 -4.28
N GLY A 100 18.77 -16.24 -3.72
CA GLY A 100 20.06 -16.39 -4.39
C GLY A 100 20.39 -15.28 -5.39
N MET A 101 19.62 -14.20 -5.41
CA MET A 101 19.77 -13.10 -6.37
C MET A 101 20.48 -11.88 -5.75
N LYS A 102 21.28 -12.09 -4.71
CA LYS A 102 22.02 -11.01 -4.04
C LYS A 102 22.98 -10.36 -5.03
N GLY A 103 22.91 -9.04 -5.15
CA GLY A 103 23.78 -8.28 -6.06
C GLY A 103 23.38 -8.31 -7.54
N LEU A 104 22.42 -9.15 -7.95
CA LEU A 104 21.93 -9.15 -9.33
C LEU A 104 21.10 -7.90 -9.62
N THR A 105 21.37 -7.26 -10.75
CA THR A 105 20.63 -6.09 -11.24
C THR A 105 20.43 -6.16 -12.77
N GLY A 106 19.63 -5.26 -13.34
CA GLY A 106 19.44 -5.17 -14.79
C GLY A 106 19.04 -6.50 -15.45
N ALA A 107 19.66 -6.82 -16.58
CA ALA A 107 19.36 -8.02 -17.36
C ALA A 107 19.63 -9.34 -16.60
N GLU A 108 20.63 -9.36 -15.72
CA GLU A 108 20.98 -10.55 -14.92
C GLU A 108 19.87 -10.89 -13.91
N LEU A 109 19.30 -9.86 -13.28
CA LEU A 109 18.16 -10.04 -12.39
C LEU A 109 16.92 -10.50 -13.16
N LEU A 110 16.66 -9.91 -14.33
CA LEU A 110 15.48 -10.22 -15.16
C LEU A 110 15.49 -11.67 -15.70
N SER A 111 16.67 -12.23 -15.96
CA SER A 111 16.85 -13.58 -16.52
C SER A 111 16.91 -14.69 -15.47
N HIS A 112 16.99 -14.35 -14.18
CA HIS A 112 17.09 -15.34 -13.12
C HIS A 112 15.80 -16.15 -12.93
N GLU A 113 15.91 -17.47 -12.69
CA GLU A 113 14.77 -18.39 -12.56
C GLU A 113 13.75 -17.97 -11.46
N ASN A 114 14.23 -17.34 -10.39
CA ASN A 114 13.43 -16.88 -9.27
C ASN A 114 12.89 -15.44 -9.44
N TYR A 115 13.17 -14.76 -10.56
CA TYR A 115 12.74 -13.38 -10.79
C TYR A 115 11.21 -13.22 -10.72
N LYS A 116 10.45 -14.07 -11.43
CA LYS A 116 8.98 -14.03 -11.42
C LYS A 116 8.41 -14.21 -10.01
N ARG A 117 9.08 -14.99 -9.16
CA ARG A 117 8.69 -15.18 -7.77
C ARG A 117 8.92 -13.93 -6.94
N LEU A 118 10.07 -13.27 -7.11
CA LEU A 118 10.35 -12.00 -6.45
C LEU A 118 9.37 -10.90 -6.88
N GLN A 119 8.99 -10.87 -8.17
CA GLN A 119 7.99 -9.93 -8.69
C GLN A 119 6.61 -10.16 -8.02
N ASN A 120 6.15 -11.41 -7.97
CA ASN A 120 4.90 -11.76 -7.29
C ASN A 120 4.96 -11.44 -5.79
N TYR A 121 6.09 -11.72 -5.15
CA TYR A 121 6.30 -11.39 -3.75
C TYR A 121 6.21 -9.88 -3.50
N ALA A 122 6.88 -9.07 -4.31
CA ALA A 122 6.83 -7.60 -4.21
C ALA A 122 5.41 -7.06 -4.41
N LYS A 123 4.66 -7.61 -5.37
CA LYS A 123 3.24 -7.28 -5.59
C LYS A 123 2.40 -7.58 -4.35
N ASN A 124 2.45 -8.82 -3.86
CA ASN A 124 1.65 -9.25 -2.73
C ASN A 124 2.03 -8.50 -1.44
N LEU A 125 3.32 -8.19 -1.24
CA LEU A 125 3.79 -7.43 -0.09
C LEU A 125 3.19 -6.02 -0.10
N ARG A 126 3.19 -5.37 -1.26
CA ARG A 126 2.60 -4.05 -1.43
C ARG A 126 1.10 -4.06 -1.14
N GLU A 127 0.36 -5.01 -1.70
CA GLU A 127 -1.08 -5.19 -1.42
C GLU A 127 -1.33 -5.44 0.08
N ASN A 128 -0.55 -6.30 0.72
CA ASN A 128 -0.68 -6.58 2.16
C ASN A 128 -0.39 -5.37 3.05
N ILE A 129 0.53 -4.48 2.63
CA ILE A 129 0.83 -3.24 3.34
C ILE A 129 -0.36 -2.29 3.25
N ILE A 130 -0.92 -2.10 2.05
CA ILE A 130 -2.10 -1.27 1.83
C ILE A 130 -3.27 -1.78 2.68
N TRP A 131 -3.62 -3.07 2.57
CA TRP A 131 -4.74 -3.65 3.32
C TRP A 131 -4.52 -3.70 4.83
N ARG A 132 -3.28 -3.77 5.30
CA ARG A 132 -2.98 -3.62 6.73
C ARG A 132 -3.29 -2.20 7.19
N ASP A 133 -2.79 -1.20 6.46
CA ASP A 133 -2.93 0.20 6.83
C ASP A 133 -4.41 0.65 6.75
N VAL A 134 -5.15 0.19 5.74
CA VAL A 134 -6.60 0.40 5.61
C VAL A 134 -7.36 -0.19 6.80
N ARG A 135 -7.07 -1.44 7.20
CA ARG A 135 -7.72 -2.11 8.35
C ARG A 135 -7.33 -1.54 9.71
N GLN A 136 -6.28 -0.73 9.77
CA GLN A 136 -5.86 0.00 10.96
C GLN A 136 -6.43 1.43 11.00
N ASP A 137 -7.41 1.72 10.13
CA ASP A 137 -8.08 3.01 10.00
C ASP A 137 -7.11 4.19 9.80
N LYS A 138 -5.98 3.94 9.12
CA LYS A 138 -5.04 5.00 8.76
C LYS A 138 -5.71 5.93 7.76
N SER A 139 -5.81 7.23 8.08
CA SER A 139 -6.51 8.19 7.22
C SER A 139 -5.80 8.36 5.87
N THR A 140 -6.54 8.67 4.81
CA THR A 140 -5.94 9.02 3.50
C THR A 140 -4.97 10.19 3.64
N TYR A 141 -5.25 11.13 4.54
CA TYR A 141 -4.39 12.26 4.84
C TYR A 141 -3.03 11.85 5.42
N THR A 142 -3.00 10.84 6.29
CA THR A 142 -1.74 10.35 6.86
C THR A 142 -0.88 9.75 5.76
N VAL A 143 -1.47 8.94 4.88
CA VAL A 143 -0.74 8.36 3.73
C VAL A 143 -0.33 9.43 2.72
N TRP A 144 -1.19 10.41 2.46
CA TRP A 144 -0.86 11.60 1.65
C TRP A 144 0.40 12.28 2.20
N ASN A 145 0.41 12.63 3.48
CA ASN A 145 1.57 13.28 4.10
C ASN A 145 2.82 12.40 4.06
N ASP A 146 2.71 11.10 4.37
CA ASP A 146 3.86 10.17 4.31
C ASP A 146 4.48 10.14 2.90
N THR A 147 3.63 10.15 1.87
CA THR A 147 4.10 10.15 0.47
C THR A 147 4.68 11.50 0.04
N MET A 148 4.05 12.62 0.41
CA MET A 148 4.49 13.97 0.05
C MET A 148 5.75 14.43 0.81
N GLN A 149 5.89 14.05 2.09
CA GLN A 149 7.11 14.35 2.85
C GLN A 149 8.32 13.61 2.28
N PHE A 150 8.13 12.39 1.79
CA PHE A 150 9.19 11.65 1.12
C PHE A 150 9.61 12.31 -0.20
N GLU A 151 8.65 12.87 -0.95
CA GLU A 151 8.91 13.61 -2.19
C GLU A 151 9.81 14.83 -1.95
N LEU A 152 9.50 15.64 -0.93
CA LEU A 152 10.30 16.82 -0.57
C LEU A 152 11.74 16.46 -0.17
N ASN A 153 11.93 15.29 0.43
CA ASN A 153 13.24 14.83 0.91
C ASN A 153 14.08 14.08 -0.15
N SER A 154 13.48 13.59 -1.24
CA SER A 154 14.15 12.63 -2.13
C SER A 154 14.89 13.26 -3.34
N ARG A 155 14.75 14.57 -3.62
CA ARG A 155 15.47 15.33 -4.69
C ARG A 155 15.55 14.66 -6.08
N ARG A 156 14.80 13.59 -6.33
CA ARG A 156 14.79 12.80 -7.57
C ARG A 156 13.38 12.72 -8.11
N SER A 157 13.30 12.61 -9.44
CA SER A 157 12.12 12.53 -10.30
C SER A 157 11.20 11.32 -10.04
N GLY A 158 10.77 11.12 -8.79
CA GLY A 158 9.90 10.05 -8.33
C GLY A 158 8.44 10.46 -8.13
N GLU A 159 8.07 11.69 -8.50
CA GLU A 159 6.73 12.28 -8.28
C GLU A 159 5.59 11.33 -8.70
N GLN A 160 5.73 10.68 -9.87
CA GLN A 160 4.75 9.73 -10.38
C GLN A 160 4.59 8.48 -9.51
N GLU A 161 5.64 8.03 -8.82
CA GLU A 161 5.61 6.81 -8.00
C GLU A 161 4.89 7.05 -6.67
N HIS A 162 5.11 8.22 -6.06
CA HIS A 162 4.49 8.58 -4.80
C HIS A 162 2.99 8.81 -4.96
N LEU A 163 2.61 9.51 -6.03
CA LEU A 163 1.20 9.69 -6.39
C LEU A 163 0.53 8.35 -6.67
N LYS A 164 1.21 7.41 -7.33
CA LYS A 164 0.67 6.06 -7.55
C LYS A 164 0.48 5.27 -6.25
N LYS A 165 1.43 5.37 -5.29
CA LYS A 165 1.28 4.75 -3.95
C LYS A 165 0.06 5.30 -3.23
N TYR A 166 -0.11 6.62 -3.26
CA TYR A 166 -1.27 7.27 -2.67
C TYR A 166 -2.57 6.86 -3.36
N GLU A 167 -2.61 6.83 -4.69
CA GLU A 167 -3.77 6.42 -5.48
C GLU A 167 -4.21 4.99 -5.13
N GLU A 168 -3.29 4.02 -5.16
CA GLU A 168 -3.60 2.63 -4.81
C GLU A 168 -4.14 2.50 -3.39
N TYR A 169 -3.58 3.26 -2.43
CA TYR A 169 -4.10 3.29 -1.06
C TYR A 169 -5.51 3.89 -1.00
N ALA A 170 -5.71 5.04 -1.63
CA ALA A 170 -6.99 5.75 -1.69
C ALA A 170 -8.10 4.88 -2.30
N VAL A 171 -7.80 4.12 -3.35
CA VAL A 171 -8.72 3.17 -3.98
C VAL A 171 -9.09 2.05 -3.01
N ALA A 172 -8.10 1.40 -2.39
CA ALA A 172 -8.33 0.33 -1.43
C ALA A 172 -9.10 0.80 -0.19
N PHE A 173 -8.82 2.01 0.29
CA PHE A 173 -9.57 2.64 1.37
C PHE A 173 -11.04 2.82 0.98
N ASP A 174 -11.32 3.35 -0.21
CA ASP A 174 -12.69 3.51 -0.69
C ASP A 174 -13.44 2.19 -0.82
N ASP A 175 -12.80 1.18 -1.41
CA ASP A 175 -13.38 -0.15 -1.55
C ASP A 175 -13.69 -0.75 -0.18
N TYR A 176 -12.81 -0.55 0.80
CA TYR A 176 -13.04 -0.99 2.17
C TYR A 176 -14.23 -0.27 2.82
N GLN A 177 -14.31 1.06 2.71
CA GLN A 177 -15.43 1.84 3.26
C GLN A 177 -16.78 1.47 2.62
N ILE A 178 -16.78 1.22 1.30
CA ILE A 178 -17.98 0.80 0.57
C ILE A 178 -18.46 -0.58 1.04
N ASN A 179 -17.53 -1.52 1.23
CA ASN A 179 -17.85 -2.89 1.60
C ASN A 179 -18.17 -3.07 3.10
N LEU A 180 -17.50 -2.32 3.98
CA LEU A 180 -17.66 -2.47 5.43
C LEU A 180 -18.99 -1.91 5.92
N TYR A 181 -19.47 -0.82 5.31
CA TYR A 181 -20.63 -0.11 5.80
C TYR A 181 -21.72 -0.04 4.75
N SER A 182 -22.75 -0.88 4.92
CA SER A 182 -24.00 -0.82 4.16
C SER A 182 -25.03 0.13 4.76
N SER A 183 -24.89 0.55 6.04
CA SER A 183 -25.90 1.37 6.74
C SER A 183 -25.33 2.30 7.84
N ASP A 184 -24.27 1.90 8.54
CA ASP A 184 -23.69 2.69 9.66
C ASP A 184 -22.33 3.30 9.29
N ARG A 185 -22.33 4.22 8.33
CA ARG A 185 -21.09 4.87 7.87
C ARG A 185 -20.61 5.96 8.85
N PRO A 186 -19.27 6.15 8.98
CA PRO A 186 -18.73 7.23 9.79
C PRO A 186 -19.16 8.60 9.24
N ALA A 187 -19.57 9.50 10.13
CA ALA A 187 -20.07 10.82 9.74
C ALA A 187 -19.01 11.73 9.08
N ILE A 188 -17.73 11.42 9.24
CA ILE A 188 -16.62 12.20 8.70
C ILE A 188 -15.58 11.25 8.11
N PHE A 189 -15.38 11.35 6.80
CA PHE A 189 -14.41 10.51 6.08
C PHE A 189 -13.04 11.18 5.90
N PHE A 190 -13.02 12.51 5.72
CA PHE A 190 -11.77 13.25 5.64
C PHE A 190 -11.19 13.49 7.02
N ASP A 191 -9.88 13.30 7.15
CA ASP A 191 -9.15 13.80 8.31
C ASP A 191 -9.41 15.30 8.46
N LYS A 192 -9.52 15.78 9.71
CA LYS A 192 -9.70 17.21 10.00
C LYS A 192 -8.58 18.08 9.41
N ASN A 193 -7.41 17.49 9.21
CA ASN A 193 -6.23 18.16 8.65
C ASN A 193 -6.11 18.00 7.12
N ALA A 194 -7.06 17.31 6.47
CA ALA A 194 -7.03 17.06 5.03
C ALA A 194 -6.97 18.36 4.23
N THR A 195 -5.92 18.49 3.41
CA THR A 195 -5.67 19.72 2.65
C THR A 195 -6.61 19.83 1.45
N PRO A 196 -6.88 21.05 0.94
CA PRO A 196 -7.62 21.21 -0.32
C PRO A 196 -7.01 20.43 -1.48
N LEU A 197 -5.68 20.31 -1.53
CA LEU A 197 -4.96 19.58 -2.58
C LEU A 197 -5.22 18.07 -2.50
N GLU A 198 -5.13 17.48 -1.31
CA GLU A 198 -5.47 16.06 -1.11
C GLU A 198 -6.93 15.79 -1.54
N LYS A 199 -7.87 16.65 -1.13
CA LYS A 199 -9.29 16.53 -1.50
C LYS A 199 -9.48 16.56 -3.02
N MET A 200 -8.76 17.45 -3.72
CA MET A 200 -8.79 17.51 -5.18
C MET A 200 -8.19 16.24 -5.82
N ALA A 201 -7.09 15.71 -5.29
CA ALA A 201 -6.51 14.45 -5.76
C ALA A 201 -7.49 13.27 -5.57
N ARG A 202 -8.18 13.21 -4.42
CA ARG A 202 -9.23 12.20 -4.15
C ARG A 202 -10.37 12.29 -5.16
N ILE A 203 -10.80 13.50 -5.48
CA ILE A 203 -11.85 13.72 -6.50
C ILE A 203 -11.42 13.22 -7.87
N GLN A 204 -10.18 13.49 -8.28
CA GLN A 204 -9.64 12.95 -9.53
C GLN A 204 -9.65 11.42 -9.53
N ILE A 205 -9.19 10.80 -8.44
CA ILE A 205 -9.24 9.34 -8.26
C ILE A 205 -10.67 8.82 -8.35
N TRP A 206 -11.64 9.50 -7.73
CA TRP A 206 -13.05 9.08 -7.81
C TRP A 206 -13.63 9.16 -9.21
N VAL A 207 -13.25 10.17 -9.99
CA VAL A 207 -13.65 10.28 -11.39
C VAL A 207 -13.02 9.15 -12.21
N THR A 208 -11.70 8.93 -12.09
CA THR A 208 -10.99 7.90 -12.86
C THR A 208 -11.45 6.49 -12.54
N THR A 209 -11.75 6.21 -11.27
CA THR A 209 -12.28 4.91 -10.80
C THR A 209 -13.80 4.81 -10.88
N LYS A 210 -14.48 5.83 -11.44
CA LYS A 210 -15.92 5.87 -11.66
C LYS A 210 -16.72 5.60 -10.37
N ARG A 211 -16.29 6.20 -9.25
CA ARG A 211 -17.01 6.07 -7.99
C ARG A 211 -18.43 6.63 -8.12
N PRO A 212 -19.44 5.97 -7.51
CA PRO A 212 -20.81 6.44 -7.57
C PRO A 212 -20.96 7.86 -7.04
N LYS A 213 -21.79 8.67 -7.70
CA LYS A 213 -22.07 10.05 -7.27
C LYS A 213 -22.62 10.13 -5.84
N ALA A 214 -23.39 9.13 -5.42
CA ALA A 214 -23.88 9.01 -4.05
C ALA A 214 -22.72 8.87 -3.05
N TYR A 215 -21.75 8.00 -3.33
CA TYR A 215 -20.55 7.82 -2.52
C TYR A 215 -19.74 9.12 -2.40
N VAL A 216 -19.54 9.84 -3.51
CA VAL A 216 -18.80 11.11 -3.49
C VAL A 216 -19.52 12.17 -2.63
N LYS A 217 -20.86 12.25 -2.72
CA LYS A 217 -21.64 13.15 -1.86
C LYS A 217 -21.50 12.77 -0.40
N GLU A 218 -21.65 11.51 -0.06
CA GLU A 218 -21.50 11.00 1.30
C GLU A 218 -20.10 11.33 1.87
N PHE A 219 -19.03 11.04 1.10
CA PHE A 219 -17.66 11.32 1.52
C PHE A 219 -17.37 12.81 1.72
N LEU A 220 -18.04 13.67 0.96
CA LEU A 220 -17.98 15.13 1.10
C LEU A 220 -18.94 15.68 2.17
N ASN A 221 -19.69 14.83 2.87
CA ASN A 221 -20.73 15.19 3.83
C ASN A 221 -21.85 16.05 3.19
N LEU A 222 -22.29 15.63 2.01
CA LEU A 222 -23.29 16.28 1.16
C LEU A 222 -24.46 15.35 0.80
N GLU A 223 -24.63 14.24 1.51
CA GLU A 223 -25.67 13.23 1.20
C GLU A 223 -27.07 13.85 1.17
N HIS A 224 -27.41 14.64 2.19
CA HIS A 224 -28.69 15.34 2.32
C HIS A 224 -28.62 16.82 1.91
N ALA A 225 -27.55 17.23 1.23
CA ALA A 225 -27.39 18.61 0.80
C ALA A 225 -28.44 18.98 -0.27
N ASN A 226 -29.12 20.10 -0.06
CA ASN A 226 -30.02 20.67 -1.06
C ASN A 226 -29.24 21.23 -2.27
N GLN A 227 -29.95 21.59 -3.33
CA GLN A 227 -29.33 22.07 -4.57
C GLN A 227 -28.44 23.30 -4.36
N GLN A 228 -28.85 24.25 -3.51
CA GLN A 228 -28.05 25.42 -3.19
C GLN A 228 -26.70 25.04 -2.55
N LYS A 229 -26.73 24.13 -1.57
CA LYS A 229 -25.53 23.65 -0.88
C LYS A 229 -24.61 22.92 -1.86
N LEU A 230 -25.15 22.05 -2.70
CA LEU A 230 -24.39 21.35 -3.75
C LEU A 230 -23.75 22.32 -4.75
N SER A 231 -24.48 23.35 -5.18
CA SER A 231 -23.97 24.39 -6.09
C SER A 231 -22.87 25.24 -5.45
N SER A 232 -22.91 25.45 -4.13
CA SER A 232 -21.92 26.24 -3.39
C SER A 232 -20.67 25.45 -2.98
N ASP A 233 -20.73 24.12 -2.95
CA ASP A 233 -19.61 23.29 -2.50
C ASP A 233 -18.52 23.19 -3.57
N ARG A 234 -17.38 23.83 -3.32
CA ARG A 234 -16.27 23.92 -4.27
C ARG A 234 -15.71 22.55 -4.71
N PHE A 235 -15.75 21.56 -3.83
CA PHE A 235 -15.18 20.23 -4.09
C PHE A 235 -16.13 19.40 -4.94
N TYR A 236 -17.43 19.48 -4.64
CA TYR A 236 -18.45 18.85 -5.45
C TYR A 236 -18.55 19.48 -6.84
N GLN A 237 -18.45 20.82 -6.96
CA GLN A 237 -18.38 21.48 -8.27
C GLN A 237 -17.12 21.06 -9.06
N PHE A 238 -15.99 20.90 -8.38
CA PHE A 238 -14.78 20.37 -9.00
C PHE A 238 -14.99 18.92 -9.52
N TYR A 239 -15.63 18.06 -8.74
CA TYR A 239 -16.00 16.70 -9.17
C TYR A 239 -16.87 16.68 -10.42
N LEU A 240 -17.92 17.51 -10.46
CA LEU A 240 -18.81 17.59 -11.64
C LEU A 240 -18.05 18.01 -12.90
N LYS A 241 -17.14 18.99 -12.78
CA LYS A 241 -16.30 19.46 -13.89
C LYS A 241 -15.35 18.38 -14.41
N GLU A 242 -14.70 17.63 -13.52
CA GLU A 242 -13.81 16.54 -13.91
C GLU A 242 -14.59 15.37 -14.56
N LEU A 243 -15.78 15.05 -14.05
CA LEU A 243 -16.65 14.03 -14.63
C LEU A 243 -17.15 14.43 -16.03
N GLU A 244 -17.48 15.71 -16.24
CA GLU A 244 -17.87 16.22 -17.56
C GLU A 244 -16.71 16.12 -18.57
N LYS A 245 -15.48 16.45 -18.16
CA LYS A 245 -14.30 16.28 -19.01
C LYS A 245 -14.11 14.83 -19.44
N MET A 246 -14.26 13.89 -18.50
CA MET A 246 -14.08 12.46 -18.76
C MET A 246 -15.11 11.92 -19.75
N ASN A 247 -16.36 12.41 -19.71
CA ASN A 247 -17.44 11.96 -20.59
C ASN A 247 -17.36 12.55 -22.02
N LYS A 248 -16.50 13.55 -22.25
CA LYS A 248 -16.27 14.15 -23.57
C LYS A 248 -15.12 13.50 -24.34
N VAL A 249 -14.40 12.57 -23.72
CA VAL A 249 -13.29 11.78 -24.27
C VAL A 249 -13.80 10.40 -24.66
#